data_AF-A0A4D4KT22-F1
#
_entry.id   AF-A0A4D4KT22-F1
#
_cell.length_a   1.000
_cell.length_b   1.000
_cell.length_c   1.000
_cell.angle_alpha   90.00
_cell.angle_beta   90.00
_cell.angle_gamma   90.00
#
_symmetry.space_group_name_H-M   'P 1'
#
loop_
_entity.id
_entity.type
_entity.pdbx_description
1 polymer ?
#
loop_
_entity_poly.entity_id
_entity_poly.type
_entity_poly.pdbx_seq_one_letter_code
_entity_poly.pdbx_strand_id
1 'polypeptide(L)'
;MTAQEVGEVAPAERAVHSAGSYKWIVLAVAVTALTSGSIVYSGVSVLLPFWKNTYHLSAATAALAATAIQAGPIASMLIIGRAIDRYGERWVVALTMIAMGVTAFIAAAAGRNYPVLLLCILVMGAFYGSILPGGQRAITRWFEPGLRGMATGIRQAGLPIGASIAGAILPAVALHRSWTAAMIVQGAAGILGAWSSPPSTARRVTPRRVRERRR
;
A
#
# COMPACT_ATOMS: atom_id res chain seq x y z
N MET A 1 -11.60 -45.94 -35.55
CA MET A 1 -12.44 -44.87 -34.95
C MET A 1 -12.64 -45.22 -33.49
N THR A 2 -12.15 -44.53 -32.47
CA THR A 2 -11.34 -43.31 -32.36
C THR A 2 -10.80 -43.34 -30.92
N ALA A 3 -9.48 -43.34 -30.74
CA ALA A 3 -8.86 -43.22 -29.43
C ALA A 3 -8.87 -41.74 -29.01
N GLN A 4 -9.45 -41.42 -27.86
CA GLN A 4 -9.20 -40.18 -27.13
C GLN A 4 -8.70 -40.56 -25.74
N GLU A 5 -7.37 -40.70 -25.61
CA GLU A 5 -6.71 -40.55 -24.31
C GLU A 5 -6.79 -39.08 -23.91
N VAL A 6 -7.70 -38.76 -22.99
CA VAL A 6 -7.65 -37.50 -22.24
C VAL A 6 -6.54 -37.66 -21.22
N GLY A 7 -5.33 -37.21 -21.59
CA GLY A 7 -4.15 -37.21 -20.72
C GLY A 7 -4.44 -36.47 -19.41
N GLU A 8 -4.51 -37.23 -18.32
CA GLU A 8 -4.63 -36.70 -16.96
C GLU A 8 -3.32 -36.01 -16.59
N VAL A 9 -3.28 -34.68 -16.79
CA VAL A 9 -2.11 -33.85 -16.46
C VAL A 9 -1.77 -34.04 -14.98
N ALA A 10 -0.56 -34.54 -14.71
CA ALA A 10 -0.09 -34.96 -13.41
C ALA A 10 -0.22 -33.83 -12.35
N PRO A 11 -0.61 -34.14 -11.11
CA PRO A 11 -0.87 -33.14 -10.06
C PRO A 11 0.33 -32.23 -9.74
N ALA A 12 1.56 -32.68 -10.04
CA ALA A 12 2.77 -31.88 -9.88
C ALA A 12 2.87 -30.72 -10.88
N GLU A 13 2.45 -30.94 -12.13
CA GLU A 13 2.54 -29.92 -13.20
C GLU A 13 1.51 -28.81 -12.99
N ARG A 14 0.30 -29.15 -12.52
CA ARG A 14 -0.72 -28.17 -12.10
C ARG A 14 -0.26 -27.33 -10.91
N ALA A 15 0.45 -27.95 -9.95
CA ALA A 15 0.97 -27.25 -8.78
C ALA A 15 2.03 -26.20 -9.16
N VAL A 16 2.92 -26.52 -10.11
CA VAL A 16 3.97 -25.62 -10.61
C VAL A 16 3.38 -24.45 -11.42
N HIS A 17 2.41 -24.71 -12.30
CA HIS A 17 1.70 -23.63 -13.02
C HIS A 17 0.90 -22.71 -12.08
N SER A 18 0.29 -23.24 -11.02
CA SER A 18 -0.42 -22.44 -10.02
C SER A 18 0.53 -21.54 -9.21
N ALA A 19 1.73 -22.02 -8.86
CA ALA A 19 2.73 -21.26 -8.14
C ALA A 19 3.33 -20.13 -8.99
N GLY A 20 3.56 -20.40 -10.28
CA GLY A 20 4.03 -19.40 -11.26
C GLY A 20 3.02 -18.27 -11.52
N SER A 21 1.72 -18.56 -11.48
CA SER A 21 0.66 -17.56 -11.64
C SER A 21 0.39 -16.78 -10.35
N TYR A 22 0.48 -17.43 -9.19
CA TYR A 22 0.17 -16.82 -7.90
C TYR A 22 1.17 -15.72 -7.48
N LYS A 23 2.47 -15.84 -7.82
CA LYS A 23 3.45 -14.78 -7.55
C LYS A 23 3.11 -13.45 -8.24
N TRP A 24 2.50 -13.50 -9.42
CA TRP A 24 2.04 -12.31 -10.15
C TRP A 24 0.80 -11.68 -9.53
N ILE A 25 -0.10 -12.50 -8.96
CA ILE A 25 -1.22 -12.00 -8.15
C ILE A 25 -0.69 -11.26 -6.91
N VAL A 26 0.29 -11.84 -6.20
CA VAL A 26 0.93 -11.18 -5.05
C VAL A 26 1.58 -9.86 -5.47
N LEU A 27 2.23 -9.81 -6.63
CA LEU A 27 2.80 -8.57 -7.16
C LEU A 27 1.72 -7.54 -7.48
N ALA A 28 0.64 -7.92 -8.17
CA ALA A 28 -0.47 -7.03 -8.49
C ALA A 28 -1.07 -6.42 -7.22
N VAL A 29 -1.29 -7.23 -6.19
CA VAL A 29 -1.74 -6.75 -4.87
C VAL A 29 -0.74 -5.77 -4.26
N ALA A 30 0.55 -6.10 -4.28
CA ALA A 30 1.58 -5.23 -3.72
C ALA A 30 1.72 -3.91 -4.49
N VAL A 31 1.43 -3.90 -5.79
CA VAL A 31 1.34 -2.70 -6.63
C VAL A 31 0.11 -1.89 -6.23
N THR A 32 -1.08 -2.50 -6.20
CA THR A 32 -2.34 -1.82 -5.83
C THR A 32 -2.27 -1.20 -4.44
N ALA A 33 -1.72 -1.92 -3.46
CA ALA A 33 -1.52 -1.40 -2.11
C ALA A 33 -0.59 -0.18 -2.10
N LEU A 34 0.50 -0.24 -2.86
CA LEU A 34 1.47 0.83 -2.96
C LEU A 34 0.92 2.06 -3.72
N THR A 35 0.20 1.85 -4.82
CA THR A 35 -0.50 2.90 -5.55
C THR A 35 -1.54 3.58 -4.67
N SER A 36 -2.36 2.81 -3.96
CA SER A 36 -3.38 3.33 -3.05
C SER A 36 -2.76 4.15 -1.92
N GLY A 37 -1.70 3.63 -1.29
CA GLY A 37 -0.94 4.37 -0.29
C GLY A 37 -0.34 5.66 -0.84
N SER A 38 0.18 5.61 -2.07
CA SER A 38 0.76 6.78 -2.73
C SER A 38 -0.28 7.84 -3.08
N ILE A 39 -1.52 7.46 -3.40
CA ILE A 39 -2.62 8.43 -3.61
C ILE A 39 -2.83 9.27 -2.36
N VAL A 40 -2.90 8.62 -1.19
CA VAL A 40 -3.10 9.31 0.09
C VAL A 40 -1.86 10.10 0.48
N TYR A 41 -0.67 9.52 0.32
CA TYR A 41 0.59 10.17 0.66
C TYR A 41 0.85 11.44 -0.15
N SER A 42 0.77 11.33 -1.48
CA SER A 42 0.96 12.46 -2.39
C SER A 42 -0.21 13.44 -2.34
N GLY A 43 -1.42 12.96 -2.02
CA GLY A 43 -2.62 13.78 -1.95
C GLY A 43 -2.56 14.89 -0.92
N VAL A 44 -1.80 14.70 0.17
CA VAL A 44 -1.51 15.77 1.15
C VAL A 44 -0.83 16.98 0.48
N SER A 45 0.22 16.73 -0.31
CA SER A 45 0.95 17.79 -1.00
C SER A 45 0.10 18.44 -2.09
N VAL A 46 -0.74 17.67 -2.76
CA VAL A 46 -1.66 18.15 -3.81
C VAL A 46 -2.75 19.06 -3.22
N LEU A 47 -3.22 18.78 -2.00
CA LEU A 47 -4.25 19.58 -1.34
C LEU A 47 -3.72 20.81 -0.57
N LEU A 48 -2.41 20.92 -0.43
CA LEU A 48 -1.75 21.99 0.31
C LEU A 48 -2.23 23.41 -0.05
N PRO A 49 -2.41 23.77 -1.35
CA PRO A 49 -2.89 25.10 -1.72
C PRO A 49 -4.32 25.39 -1.22
N PHE A 50 -5.18 24.37 -1.15
CA PHE A 50 -6.55 24.50 -0.67
C PHE A 50 -6.59 24.78 0.83
N TRP A 51 -5.73 24.10 1.61
CA TRP A 51 -5.58 24.38 3.04
C TRP A 51 -4.98 25.75 3.28
N LYS A 52 -3.95 26.14 2.51
CA LYS A 52 -3.38 27.48 2.61
C LYS A 52 -4.43 28.57 2.44
N ASN A 53 -5.32 28.43 1.45
CA ASN A 53 -6.41 29.37 1.22
C ASN A 53 -7.49 29.31 2.31
N THR A 54 -7.91 28.11 2.72
CA THR A 54 -9.00 27.90 3.70
C THR A 54 -8.64 28.39 5.09
N TYR A 55 -7.41 28.13 5.53
CA TYR A 55 -6.94 28.48 6.88
C TYR A 55 -6.13 29.78 6.91
N HIS A 56 -6.04 30.51 5.78
CA HIS A 56 -5.25 31.74 5.63
C HIS A 56 -3.81 31.60 6.14
N LEU A 57 -3.14 30.50 5.74
CA LEU A 57 -1.84 30.13 6.27
C LEU A 57 -0.70 30.86 5.55
N SER A 58 0.36 31.16 6.30
CA SER A 58 1.65 31.48 5.73
C SER A 58 2.22 30.29 4.94
N ALA A 59 3.15 30.54 4.01
CA ALA A 59 3.81 29.47 3.27
C ALA A 59 4.56 28.50 4.22
N ALA A 60 5.20 29.02 5.26
CA ALA A 60 5.90 28.23 6.26
C ALA A 60 4.94 27.31 7.04
N THR A 61 3.79 27.84 7.48
CA THR A 61 2.80 27.07 8.22
C THR A 61 2.15 26.00 7.36
N ALA A 62 1.86 26.29 6.09
CA ALA A 62 1.34 25.31 5.14
C ALA A 62 2.38 24.18 4.89
N ALA A 63 3.67 24.51 4.76
CA ALA A 63 4.72 23.51 4.56
C ALA A 63 4.82 22.48 5.70
N LEU A 64 4.36 22.81 6.91
CA LEU A 64 4.31 21.86 8.03
C LEU A 64 3.48 20.61 7.70
N ALA A 65 2.43 20.71 6.89
CA ALA A 65 1.65 19.55 6.47
C ALA A 65 2.47 18.61 5.56
N ALA A 66 3.25 19.18 4.63
CA ALA A 66 4.18 18.40 3.80
C ALA A 66 5.30 17.80 4.66
N THR A 67 5.81 18.51 5.67
CA THR A 67 6.78 17.95 6.61
C THR A 67 6.17 16.83 7.45
N ALA A 68 4.94 16.99 7.94
CA ALA A 68 4.27 16.01 8.79
C ALA A 68 4.07 14.66 8.06
N ILE A 69 3.62 14.68 6.80
CA ILE A 69 3.43 13.44 6.03
C ILE A 69 4.76 12.72 5.78
N GLN A 70 5.87 13.45 5.65
CA GLN A 70 7.22 12.90 5.47
C GLN A 70 7.85 12.42 6.79
N ALA A 71 7.57 13.11 7.91
CA ALA A 71 8.08 12.78 9.23
C ALA A 71 7.41 11.52 9.81
N GLY A 72 6.13 11.30 9.50
CA GLY A 72 5.36 10.15 9.98
C GLY A 72 6.05 8.81 9.72
N PRO A 73 6.41 8.45 8.47
CA PRO A 73 7.10 7.20 8.16
C PRO A 73 8.41 7.06 8.92
N ILE A 74 9.19 8.14 9.06
CA ILE A 74 10.49 8.12 9.77
C ILE A 74 10.28 7.76 11.24
N ALA A 75 9.29 8.38 11.90
CA ALA A 75 8.98 8.12 13.29
C ALA A 75 8.43 6.70 13.52
N SER A 76 7.67 6.17 12.56
CA SER A 76 7.00 4.87 12.72
C SER A 76 7.81 3.67 12.24
N MET A 77 8.83 3.88 11.40
CA MET A 77 9.53 2.79 10.68
C MET A 77 10.06 1.70 11.62
N LEU A 78 10.60 2.10 12.78
CA LEU A 78 11.14 1.15 13.76
C LEU A 78 10.03 0.34 14.46
N ILE A 79 8.92 1.00 14.80
CA ILE A 79 7.79 0.37 15.50
C ILE A 79 7.04 -0.57 14.55
N ILE A 80 6.74 -0.07 13.35
CA ILE A 80 6.03 -0.82 12.32
C ILE A 80 6.89 -1.94 11.76
N GLY A 81 8.19 -1.74 11.59
CA GLY A 81 9.12 -2.80 11.19
C GLY A 81 9.08 -3.97 12.17
N ARG A 82 9.16 -3.69 13.48
CA ARG A 82 9.00 -4.72 14.52
C ARG A 82 7.62 -5.36 14.52
N ALA A 83 6.56 -4.59 14.26
CA ALA A 83 5.22 -5.13 14.14
C ALA A 83 5.10 -6.09 12.94
N ILE A 84 5.69 -5.74 11.79
CA ILE A 84 5.76 -6.59 10.59
C ILE A 84 6.51 -7.89 10.90
N ASP A 85 7.62 -7.81 11.62
CA ASP A 85 8.39 -8.99 12.02
C ASP A 85 7.63 -9.91 12.98
N ARG A 86 6.86 -9.33 13.92
CA ARG A 86 6.15 -10.09 14.95
C ARG A 86 4.81 -10.65 14.47
N TYR A 87 4.03 -9.87 13.73
CA TYR A 87 2.65 -10.19 13.35
C TYR A 87 2.49 -10.54 11.87
N GLY A 88 3.54 -10.35 11.07
CA GLY A 88 3.57 -10.65 9.64
C GLY A 88 3.20 -9.45 8.76
N GLU A 89 3.83 -9.39 7.58
CA GLU A 89 3.72 -8.26 6.65
C GLU A 89 2.28 -8.01 6.16
N ARG A 90 1.48 -9.07 6.03
CA ARG A 90 0.13 -9.00 5.43
C ARG A 90 -0.88 -8.32 6.35
N TRP A 91 -0.93 -8.74 7.61
CA TRP A 91 -1.85 -8.18 8.61
C TRP A 91 -1.50 -6.74 8.97
N VAL A 92 -0.21 -6.46 9.12
CA VAL A 92 0.23 -5.11 9.48
C VAL A 92 -0.07 -4.13 8.35
N VAL A 93 0.24 -4.46 7.09
CA VAL A 93 -0.06 -3.58 5.95
C VAL A 93 -1.57 -3.36 5.79
N ALA A 94 -2.40 -4.39 5.93
CA ALA A 94 -3.86 -4.22 5.83
C ALA A 94 -4.40 -3.30 6.94
N LEU A 95 -3.96 -3.50 8.19
CA LEU A 95 -4.40 -2.71 9.34
C LEU A 95 -3.98 -1.25 9.22
N THR A 96 -2.73 -0.99 8.84
CA THR A 96 -2.21 0.37 8.66
C THR A 96 -2.88 1.07 7.49
N MET A 97 -3.22 0.37 6.40
CA MET A 97 -3.97 0.98 5.29
C MET A 97 -5.39 1.36 5.69
N ILE A 98 -6.10 0.51 6.45
CA ILE A 98 -7.41 0.86 7.00
C ILE A 98 -7.27 2.05 7.94
N ALA A 99 -6.29 2.03 8.85
CA ALA A 99 -6.05 3.11 9.79
C ALA A 99 -5.70 4.43 9.09
N MET A 100 -4.94 4.37 7.99
CA MET A 100 -4.63 5.52 7.14
C MET A 100 -5.91 6.10 6.52
N GLY A 101 -6.80 5.25 5.99
CA GLY A 101 -8.07 5.70 5.42
C GLY A 101 -9.02 6.29 6.45
N VAL A 102 -9.14 5.67 7.62
CA VAL A 102 -9.92 6.20 8.76
C VAL A 102 -9.35 7.54 9.22
N THR A 103 -8.03 7.67 9.30
CA THR A 103 -7.38 8.93 9.68
C THR A 103 -7.66 10.03 8.64
N ALA A 104 -7.73 9.69 7.35
CA ALA A 104 -8.13 10.64 6.30
C ALA A 104 -9.59 11.12 6.46
N PHE A 105 -10.51 10.24 6.89
CA PHE A 105 -11.87 10.65 7.22
C PHE A 105 -11.94 11.56 8.45
N ILE A 106 -11.16 11.26 9.48
CA ILE A 106 -11.04 12.12 10.67
C ILE A 106 -10.44 13.49 10.28
N ALA A 107 -9.43 13.50 9.40
CA ALA A 107 -8.83 14.72 8.87
C ALA A 107 -9.85 15.59 8.11
N ALA A 108 -10.75 14.95 7.34
CA ALA A 108 -11.87 15.65 6.72
C ALA A 108 -12.79 16.32 7.76
N ALA A 109 -13.03 15.67 8.89
CA ALA A 109 -13.85 16.22 9.98
C ALA A 109 -13.14 17.29 10.83
N ALA A 110 -11.86 17.61 10.58
CA ALA A 110 -11.09 18.57 11.38
C ALA A 110 -11.64 20.01 11.32
N GLY A 111 -12.47 20.33 10.32
CA GLY A 111 -13.11 21.64 10.19
C GLY A 111 -12.08 22.77 10.07
N ARG A 112 -12.21 23.82 10.91
CA ARG A 112 -11.28 24.97 10.92
C ARG A 112 -10.05 24.79 11.83
N ASN A 113 -9.81 23.57 12.35
CA ASN A 113 -8.69 23.28 13.25
C ASN A 113 -7.47 22.73 12.51
N TYR A 114 -6.58 23.61 12.05
CA TYR A 114 -5.34 23.22 11.36
C TYR A 114 -4.41 22.31 12.20
N PRO A 115 -4.23 22.49 13.52
CA PRO A 115 -3.40 21.58 14.31
C PRO A 115 -3.91 20.14 14.35
N VAL A 116 -5.23 19.95 14.36
CA VAL A 116 -5.86 18.61 14.30
C VAL A 116 -5.58 17.98 12.93
N LEU A 117 -5.75 18.75 11.86
CA LEU A 117 -5.41 18.31 10.51
C LEU A 117 -3.93 17.88 10.40
N LEU A 118 -3.00 18.68 10.94
CA LEU A 118 -1.57 18.35 10.98
C LEU A 118 -1.29 17.04 11.72
N LEU A 119 -1.92 16.83 12.87
CA LEU A 119 -1.77 15.58 13.62
C LEU A 119 -2.28 14.39 12.82
N CYS A 120 -3.45 14.51 12.18
CA CYS A 120 -3.97 13.46 11.31
C CYS A 120 -3.02 13.17 10.14
N ILE A 121 -2.41 14.20 9.53
CA ILE A 121 -1.44 14.04 8.45
C ILE A 121 -0.17 13.31 8.92
N LEU A 122 0.34 13.65 10.10
CA LEU A 122 1.47 12.95 10.72
C LEU A 122 1.15 11.47 10.93
N VAL A 123 -0.05 11.17 11.43
CA VAL A 123 -0.53 9.79 11.67
C VAL A 123 -0.73 9.03 10.36
N MET A 124 -1.28 9.66 9.31
CA MET A 124 -1.36 9.05 7.97
C MET A 124 0.03 8.67 7.45
N GLY A 125 1.01 9.56 7.62
CA GLY A 125 2.40 9.29 7.28
C GLY A 125 2.98 8.12 8.07
N ALA A 126 2.71 8.08 9.38
CA ALA A 126 3.13 6.98 10.23
C ALA A 126 2.63 5.63 9.68
N PHE A 127 1.36 5.53 9.29
CA PHE A 127 0.82 4.29 8.71
C PHE A 127 1.39 3.95 7.33
N TYR A 128 1.67 4.95 6.50
CA TYR A 128 2.30 4.76 5.18
C TYR A 128 3.66 4.03 5.28
N GLY A 129 4.41 4.25 6.37
CA GLY A 129 5.71 3.61 6.63
C GLY A 129 5.70 2.08 6.62
N SER A 130 4.54 1.43 6.74
CA SER A 130 4.39 -0.03 6.64
C SER A 130 4.45 -0.58 5.22
N ILE A 131 3.98 0.20 4.24
CA ILE A 131 3.68 -0.28 2.89
C ILE A 131 4.98 -0.62 2.16
N LEU A 132 6.00 0.23 2.33
CA LEU A 132 7.33 0.10 1.72
C LEU A 132 8.03 -1.22 2.14
N PRO A 133 8.35 -1.46 3.43
CA PRO A 133 9.02 -2.68 3.87
C PRO A 133 8.16 -3.93 3.70
N GLY A 134 6.85 -3.86 4.00
CA GLY A 134 5.96 -5.01 3.93
C GLY A 134 5.87 -5.61 2.53
N GLY A 135 5.71 -4.77 1.51
CA GLY A 135 5.64 -5.27 0.14
C GLY A 135 6.99 -5.66 -0.48
N GLN A 136 8.10 -5.04 -0.04
CA GLN A 136 9.44 -5.53 -0.45
C GLN A 136 9.71 -6.94 0.10
N ARG A 137 9.31 -7.21 1.35
CA ARG A 137 9.38 -8.56 1.93
C ARG A 137 8.51 -9.57 1.19
N ALA A 138 7.35 -9.15 0.68
CA ALA A 138 6.52 -10.01 -0.15
C ALA A 138 7.23 -10.39 -1.46
N ILE A 139 7.89 -9.45 -2.14
CA ILE A 139 8.63 -9.73 -3.37
C ILE A 139 9.79 -10.70 -3.10
N THR A 140 10.61 -10.45 -2.08
CA THR A 140 11.77 -11.31 -1.78
C THR A 140 11.35 -12.73 -1.40
N ARG A 141 10.16 -12.91 -0.82
CA ARG A 141 9.60 -14.21 -0.43
C ARG A 141 9.05 -15.02 -1.61
N TRP A 142 8.46 -14.37 -2.61
CA TRP A 142 7.75 -15.06 -3.71
C TRP A 142 8.50 -15.09 -5.05
N PHE A 143 9.47 -14.19 -5.25
CA PHE A 143 10.25 -14.10 -6.48
C PHE A 143 11.68 -14.62 -6.29
N GLU A 144 12.14 -15.39 -7.28
CA GLU A 144 13.52 -15.88 -7.37
C GLU A 144 14.51 -14.72 -7.58
N PRO A 145 15.77 -14.83 -7.13
CA PRO A 145 16.75 -13.75 -7.20
C PRO A 145 16.85 -13.04 -8.56
N GLY A 146 16.80 -13.79 -9.67
CA GLY A 146 16.89 -13.24 -11.02
C GLY A 146 15.68 -12.37 -11.45
N LEU A 147 14.49 -12.59 -10.87
CA LEU A 147 13.27 -11.86 -11.23
C LEU A 147 12.88 -10.78 -10.21
N ARG A 148 13.57 -10.71 -9.06
CA ARG A 148 13.29 -9.71 -8.00
C ARG A 148 13.45 -8.29 -8.50
N GLY A 149 14.46 -8.01 -9.33
CA GLY A 149 14.68 -6.67 -9.89
C GLY A 149 13.48 -6.17 -10.71
N MET A 150 13.00 -7.00 -11.63
CA MET A 150 11.82 -6.69 -12.44
C MET A 150 10.56 -6.53 -11.59
N ALA A 151 10.32 -7.46 -10.65
CA ALA A 151 9.16 -7.39 -9.76
C ALA A 151 9.19 -6.12 -8.90
N THR A 152 10.35 -5.76 -8.36
CA THR A 152 10.53 -4.51 -7.62
C THR A 152 10.29 -3.30 -8.50
N GLY A 153 10.79 -3.29 -9.74
CA GLY A 153 10.54 -2.21 -10.70
C GLY A 153 9.05 -1.99 -10.98
N ILE A 154 8.32 -3.07 -11.30
CA ILE A 154 6.86 -3.03 -11.54
C ILE A 154 6.13 -2.50 -10.31
N ARG A 155 6.49 -2.97 -9.11
CA ARG A 155 5.92 -2.44 -7.87
C ARG A 155 6.21 -0.95 -7.72
N GLN A 156 7.45 -0.52 -7.89
CA GLN A 156 7.85 0.87 -7.69
C GLN A 156 7.16 1.84 -8.67
N ALA A 157 6.75 1.38 -9.86
CA ALA A 157 5.90 2.16 -10.76
C ALA A 157 4.56 2.57 -10.11
N GLY A 158 4.11 1.85 -9.07
CA GLY A 158 2.92 2.21 -8.31
C GLY A 158 2.98 3.58 -7.63
N LEU A 159 4.18 4.07 -7.22
CA LEU A 159 4.35 5.41 -6.64
C LEU A 159 3.95 6.52 -7.64
N PRO A 160 4.63 6.68 -8.79
CA PRO A 160 4.28 7.75 -9.73
C PRO A 160 2.85 7.61 -10.25
N ILE A 161 2.35 6.38 -10.47
CA ILE A 161 0.95 6.16 -10.87
C ILE A 161 -0.01 6.73 -9.81
N GLY A 162 0.21 6.41 -8.52
CA GLY A 162 -0.65 6.91 -7.45
C GLY A 162 -0.56 8.43 -7.29
N ALA A 163 0.64 9.00 -7.41
CA ALA A 163 0.84 10.45 -7.38
C ALA A 163 0.14 11.16 -8.56
N SER A 164 0.20 10.60 -9.77
CA SER A 164 -0.50 11.13 -10.94
C SER A 164 -2.02 11.06 -10.78
N ILE A 165 -2.55 9.94 -10.26
CA ILE A 165 -3.97 9.80 -9.95
C ILE A 165 -4.40 10.85 -8.92
N ALA A 166 -3.61 11.03 -7.85
CA ALA A 166 -3.88 12.03 -6.83
C ALA A 166 -3.88 13.46 -7.41
N GLY A 167 -2.88 13.79 -8.22
CA GLY A 167 -2.76 15.10 -8.87
C GLY A 167 -3.87 15.41 -9.86
N ALA A 168 -4.44 14.40 -10.53
CA ALA A 168 -5.55 14.58 -11.46
C ALA A 168 -6.91 14.66 -10.75
N ILE A 169 -7.17 13.75 -9.81
CA ILE A 169 -8.51 13.58 -9.23
C ILE A 169 -8.74 14.53 -8.06
N LEU A 170 -7.78 14.68 -7.14
CA LEU A 170 -8.02 15.38 -5.87
C LEU A 170 -8.25 16.88 -6.05
N PRO A 171 -7.49 17.62 -6.89
CA PRO A 171 -7.77 19.03 -7.15
C PRO A 171 -9.13 19.22 -7.82
N ALA A 172 -9.49 18.36 -8.77
CA ALA A 172 -10.79 18.44 -9.45
C ALA A 172 -11.94 18.27 -8.44
N VAL A 173 -11.86 17.27 -7.56
CA VAL A 173 -12.85 17.08 -6.48
C VAL A 173 -12.86 18.26 -5.51
N ALA A 174 -11.68 18.79 -5.17
CA ALA A 174 -11.55 19.91 -4.24
C ALA A 174 -12.14 21.22 -4.81
N LEU A 175 -12.00 21.46 -6.11
CA LEU A 175 -12.55 22.63 -6.81
C LEU A 175 -14.07 22.55 -6.99
N HIS A 176 -14.61 21.36 -7.32
CA HIS A 176 -16.05 21.21 -7.60
C HIS A 176 -16.92 20.94 -6.36
N ARG A 177 -16.33 20.40 -5.29
CA ARG A 177 -17.06 20.04 -4.06
C ARG A 177 -16.45 20.72 -2.84
N SER A 178 -15.32 20.20 -2.37
CA SER A 178 -14.55 20.75 -1.25
C SER A 178 -13.26 19.94 -1.07
N TRP A 179 -12.26 20.55 -0.44
CA TRP A 179 -11.04 19.82 -0.03
C TRP A 179 -11.36 18.67 0.93
N THR A 180 -12.44 18.78 1.69
CA THR A 180 -12.95 17.74 2.59
C THR A 180 -13.44 16.51 1.81
N ALA A 181 -14.14 16.73 0.69
CA ALA A 181 -14.54 15.64 -0.21
C ALA A 181 -13.32 14.94 -0.82
N ALA A 182 -12.27 15.71 -1.18
CA ALA A 182 -11.02 15.13 -1.68
C ALA A 182 -10.29 14.28 -0.62
N MET A 183 -10.37 14.66 0.67
CA MET A 183 -9.88 13.84 1.79
C MET A 183 -10.67 12.55 1.97
N ILE A 184 -11.99 12.58 1.77
CA ILE A 184 -12.83 11.37 1.78
C ILE A 184 -12.45 10.44 0.63
N VAL A 185 -12.23 10.98 -0.57
CA VAL A 185 -11.78 10.18 -1.73
C VAL A 185 -10.44 9.49 -1.45
N GLN A 186 -9.48 10.19 -0.83
CA GLN A 186 -8.23 9.58 -0.39
C GLN A 186 -8.46 8.47 0.64
N GLY A 187 -9.31 8.72 1.65
CA GLY A 187 -9.62 7.73 2.67
C GLY A 187 -10.22 6.44 2.09
N ALA A 188 -11.14 6.59 1.13
CA ALA A 188 -11.71 5.48 0.40
C ALA A 188 -10.65 4.71 -0.42
N ALA A 189 -9.75 5.42 -1.12
CA ALA A 189 -8.65 4.78 -1.86
C ALA A 189 -7.73 3.96 -0.94
N GLY A 190 -7.41 4.47 0.25
CA GLY A 190 -6.62 3.73 1.26
C GLY A 190 -7.30 2.44 1.71
N ILE A 191 -8.61 2.47 1.98
CA ILE A 191 -9.37 1.28 2.41
C ILE A 191 -9.51 0.26 1.27
N LEU A 192 -9.76 0.70 0.04
CA LEU A 192 -9.83 -0.17 -1.13
C LEU A 192 -8.49 -0.89 -1.38
N GLY A 193 -7.38 -0.19 -1.18
CA GLY A 193 -6.06 -0.80 -1.22
C GLY A 193 -5.86 -1.88 -0.15
N ALA A 194 -6.43 -1.72 1.05
CA ALA A 194 -6.39 -2.75 2.08
C ALA A 194 -7.20 -3.99 1.67
N TRP A 195 -8.37 -3.81 1.04
CA TRP A 195 -9.23 -4.91 0.58
C TRP A 195 -8.56 -5.77 -0.50
N SER A 196 -7.67 -5.18 -1.31
CA SER A 196 -6.89 -5.92 -2.29
C SER A 196 -5.86 -6.88 -1.66
N SER A 197 -5.52 -6.72 -0.38
CA SER A 197 -4.61 -7.64 0.33
C SER A 197 -5.34 -8.97 0.60
N PRO A 198 -4.99 -10.09 -0.06
CA PRO A 198 -5.84 -11.27 -0.07
C PRO A 198 -5.90 -11.93 1.31
N PRO A 199 -7.11 -12.37 1.74
CA PRO A 199 -7.31 -13.07 2.99
C PRO A 199 -6.54 -14.41 2.99
N SER A 200 -6.05 -14.73 4.17
CA SER A 200 -5.21 -15.87 4.53
C SER A 200 -5.67 -17.22 3.94
N THR A 201 -5.11 -17.63 2.80
CA THR A 201 -5.30 -19.04 2.36
C THR A 201 -4.09 -19.68 1.66
N ALA A 202 -2.95 -19.00 1.56
CA ALA A 202 -1.74 -19.64 1.05
C ALA A 202 -0.97 -20.32 2.20
N ARG A 203 -1.21 -21.63 2.33
CA ARG A 203 -0.51 -22.57 3.22
C ARG A 203 1.00 -22.32 3.20
N ARG A 204 1.63 -22.52 4.36
CA ARG A 204 3.07 -22.68 4.49
C ARG A 204 3.51 -23.77 3.51
N VAL A 205 4.16 -23.40 2.41
CA VAL A 205 5.02 -24.35 1.69
C VAL A 205 6.30 -24.40 2.52
N THR A 206 6.28 -25.23 3.56
CA THR A 206 7.49 -25.63 4.26
C THR A 206 8.40 -26.26 3.20
N PRO A 207 9.64 -25.78 2.99
CA PRO A 207 10.57 -26.49 2.14
C PRO A 207 10.73 -27.87 2.77
N ARG A 208 10.35 -28.92 2.03
CA ARG A 208 10.59 -30.31 2.44
C ARG A 208 12.12 -30.41 2.52
N ARG A 209 12.69 -30.43 3.73
CA ARG A 209 14.12 -30.73 3.91
C ARG A 209 14.36 -32.04 3.18
N VAL A 210 15.12 -32.00 2.09
CA VAL A 210 15.65 -33.20 1.46
C VAL A 210 16.51 -33.84 2.53
N ARG A 211 15.97 -34.90 3.15
CA ARG A 211 16.68 -35.70 4.13
C ARG A 211 17.79 -36.39 3.35
N GLU A 212 19.02 -35.88 3.46
CA GLU A 212 20.20 -36.57 2.95
C GLU A 212 20.19 -37.99 3.52
N ARG A 213 19.83 -38.96 2.67
CA ARG A 213 20.17 -40.36 2.90
C ARG A 213 21.65 -40.48 2.54
N ARG A 214 22.53 -40.22 3.52
CA ARG A 214 23.85 -40.83 3.51
C ARG A 214 23.70 -42.24 4.06
N ARG A 215 23.76 -43.22 3.16
CA ARG A 215 24.25 -44.56 3.45
C ARG A 215 25.74 -44.57 3.16
#